data_AF-A0A350UNH5-F1
#
_entry.id   AF-A0A350UNH5-F1
#
_cell.length_a   1.000
_cell.length_b   1.000
_cell.length_c   1.000
_cell.angle_alpha   90.00
_cell.angle_beta   90.00
_cell.angle_gamma   90.00
#
_symmetry.space_group_name_H-M   'P 1'
#
loop_
_entity.id
_entity.type
_entity.pdbx_description
1 polymer ?
#
loop_
_entity_poly.entity_id
_entity_poly.type
_entity_poly.pdbx_seq_one_letter_code
_entity_poly.pdbx_strand_id
1 'polypeptide(L)'
;IGPGARVEFVRWGGEGALEGRVRLIEPTAFTKISALGVEEQRVRVIIDFTSPREQWARLGDGYRVEARFILWESGDVLLAPATALFPHGDGWGVFVAGEDGLAHLRPVRLGHRNGLAAEVLEGLQAGEKVVLHPDTSVSDGVLISAEKPKVQ
;
A
#
# COMPACT_ATOMS: atom_id res chain seq x y z
N ILE A 1 3.88 10.92 -10.86
CA ILE A 1 4.19 9.90 -11.89
C ILE A 1 4.74 10.61 -13.13
N GLY A 2 5.68 9.99 -13.85
CA GLY A 2 6.30 10.56 -15.05
C GLY A 2 6.68 9.48 -16.06
N PRO A 3 7.13 9.86 -17.27
CA PRO A 3 7.64 8.92 -18.25
C PRO A 3 8.68 7.96 -17.65
N GLY A 4 8.61 6.69 -18.02
CA GLY A 4 9.45 5.61 -17.50
C GLY A 4 8.99 4.97 -16.19
N ALA A 5 8.03 5.58 -15.47
CA ALA A 5 7.50 5.03 -14.22
C ALA A 5 6.94 3.62 -14.44
N ARG A 6 7.25 2.71 -13.49
CA ARG A 6 6.79 1.32 -13.53
C ARG A 6 5.29 1.25 -13.26
N VAL A 7 4.62 0.38 -13.99
CA VAL A 7 3.19 0.12 -13.85
C VAL A 7 2.97 -1.39 -13.87
N GLU A 8 2.11 -1.87 -12.98
CA GLU A 8 1.57 -3.21 -13.04
C GLU A 8 0.11 -3.16 -13.52
N PHE A 9 -0.28 -4.07 -14.39
CA PHE A 9 -1.66 -4.28 -14.78
C PHE A 9 -2.21 -5.53 -14.14
N VAL A 10 -3.26 -5.37 -13.35
CA VAL A 10 -3.98 -6.45 -12.67
C VAL A 10 -5.43 -6.50 -13.15
N ARG A 11 -6.13 -7.57 -12.81
CA ARG A 11 -7.55 -7.78 -13.15
C ARG A 11 -7.84 -7.65 -14.66
N TRP A 12 -6.86 -7.96 -15.49
CA TRP A 12 -6.94 -7.94 -16.95
C TRP A 12 -7.53 -9.24 -17.54
N GLY A 13 -7.94 -10.18 -16.67
CA GLY A 13 -8.56 -11.45 -17.02
C GLY A 13 -7.60 -12.65 -17.02
N GLY A 14 -6.33 -12.47 -16.62
CA GLY A 14 -5.31 -13.53 -16.61
C GLY A 14 -4.55 -13.78 -15.35
N GLU A 15 -3.60 -14.69 -15.49
CA GLU A 15 -2.69 -15.08 -14.42
C GLU A 15 -1.60 -14.02 -14.26
N GLY A 16 -1.34 -13.67 -13.00
CA GLY A 16 -0.32 -12.70 -12.64
C GLY A 16 -0.63 -11.26 -13.05
N ALA A 17 0.27 -10.38 -12.65
CA ALA A 17 0.33 -9.01 -13.12
C ALA A 17 1.11 -8.94 -14.45
N LEU A 18 0.72 -8.03 -15.33
CA LEU A 18 1.54 -7.65 -16.49
C LEU A 18 2.34 -6.41 -16.12
N GLU A 19 3.58 -6.33 -16.60
CA GLU A 19 4.44 -5.16 -16.42
C GLU A 19 4.21 -4.15 -17.55
N GLY A 20 4.37 -2.88 -17.21
CA GLY A 20 4.38 -1.78 -18.16
C GLY A 20 5.20 -0.60 -17.69
N ARG A 21 5.37 0.35 -18.62
CA ARG A 21 6.05 1.63 -18.34
C ARG A 21 5.25 2.78 -18.92
N VAL A 22 5.14 3.85 -18.13
CA VAL A 22 4.52 5.09 -18.60
C VAL A 22 5.31 5.62 -19.79
N ARG A 23 4.67 5.70 -20.96
CA ARG A 23 5.24 6.34 -22.14
C ARG A 23 5.08 7.85 -22.07
N LEU A 24 3.86 8.30 -21.77
CA LEU A 24 3.51 9.72 -21.74
C LEU A 24 2.31 9.95 -20.81
N ILE A 25 2.33 11.09 -20.14
CA ILE A 25 1.15 11.66 -19.49
C ILE A 25 0.73 12.83 -20.37
N GLU A 26 -0.52 12.82 -20.84
CA GLU A 26 -1.01 13.94 -21.65
C GLU A 26 -0.96 15.24 -20.83
N PRO A 27 -0.60 16.39 -21.43
CA PRO A 27 -0.46 17.65 -20.68
C PRO A 27 -1.80 18.26 -20.27
N THR A 28 -2.91 17.76 -20.83
CA THR A 28 -4.23 18.37 -20.67
C THR A 28 -5.15 17.43 -19.91
N ALA A 29 -5.71 17.92 -18.80
CA ALA A 29 -6.79 17.25 -18.08
C ALA A 29 -8.15 17.54 -18.73
N PHE A 30 -9.11 16.65 -18.51
CA PHE A 30 -10.49 16.82 -18.95
C PHE A 30 -11.45 16.47 -17.81
N THR A 31 -12.60 17.15 -17.79
CA THR A 31 -13.68 16.87 -16.85
C THR A 31 -14.48 15.66 -17.33
N LYS A 32 -14.74 14.72 -16.44
CA LYS A 32 -15.72 13.64 -16.63
C LYS A 32 -16.76 13.72 -15.52
N ILE A 33 -18.04 13.74 -15.89
CA ILE A 33 -19.13 13.65 -14.92
C ILE A 33 -19.44 12.17 -14.69
N SER A 34 -19.39 11.73 -13.43
CA SER A 34 -19.73 10.36 -13.05
C SER A 34 -21.25 10.12 -13.12
N ALA A 35 -21.67 8.84 -13.03
CA ALA A 35 -23.09 8.48 -13.00
C ALA A 35 -23.86 9.11 -11.82
N LEU A 36 -23.16 9.55 -10.77
CA LEU A 36 -23.73 10.22 -9.59
C LEU A 36 -23.71 11.76 -9.69
N GLY A 37 -23.30 12.32 -10.84
CA GLY A 37 -23.20 13.77 -11.04
C GLY A 37 -21.95 14.42 -10.45
N VAL A 38 -21.02 13.63 -9.89
CA VAL A 38 -19.73 14.15 -9.40
C VAL A 38 -18.81 14.46 -10.57
N GLU A 39 -18.28 15.67 -10.61
CA GLU A 39 -17.25 16.09 -11.58
C GLU A 39 -15.87 15.56 -11.19
N GLU A 40 -15.20 14.91 -12.13
CA GLU A 40 -13.87 14.33 -11.95
C GLU A 40 -12.90 14.94 -12.97
N GLN A 41 -11.78 15.50 -12.49
CA GLN A 41 -10.69 15.93 -13.35
C GLN A 41 -9.77 14.75 -13.64
N ARG A 42 -9.64 14.37 -14.91
CA ARG A 42 -8.86 13.20 -15.35
C ARG A 42 -7.81 13.60 -16.36
N VAL A 43 -6.67 12.91 -16.35
CA VAL A 43 -5.63 13.01 -17.37
C VAL A 43 -5.42 11.64 -18.00
N ARG A 44 -5.13 11.58 -19.30
CA ARG A 44 -4.77 10.31 -19.93
C ARG A 44 -3.29 10.00 -19.67
N VAL A 45 -3.03 8.75 -19.34
CA VAL A 45 -1.69 8.21 -19.21
C VAL A 45 -1.55 7.08 -20.21
N ILE A 46 -0.61 7.21 -21.15
CA ILE A 46 -0.31 6.18 -22.12
C ILE A 46 0.84 5.33 -21.57
N ILE A 47 0.61 4.02 -21.51
CA ILE A 47 1.51 3.05 -20.90
C ILE A 47 1.74 1.94 -21.93
N ASP A 48 2.99 1.60 -22.17
CA ASP A 48 3.34 0.45 -23.00
C ASP A 48 3.48 -0.79 -22.11
N PHE A 49 2.97 -1.94 -22.56
CA PHE A 49 3.26 -3.22 -21.93
C PHE A 49 4.74 -3.56 -22.14
N THR A 50 5.42 -3.96 -21.08
CA THR A 50 6.77 -4.51 -21.12
C THR A 50 6.82 -6.01 -20.89
N SER A 51 5.72 -6.62 -20.43
CA SER A 51 5.55 -8.08 -20.45
C SER A 51 5.58 -8.65 -21.87
N PRO A 52 6.11 -9.87 -22.07
CA PRO A 52 6.07 -10.58 -23.35
C PRO A 52 4.66 -10.64 -23.94
N ARG A 53 4.55 -10.43 -25.27
CA ARG A 53 3.27 -10.33 -25.98
C ARG A 53 2.40 -11.57 -25.81
N GLU A 54 3.02 -12.74 -25.66
CA GLU A 54 2.35 -14.02 -25.47
C GLU A 54 1.50 -14.05 -24.21
N GLN A 55 1.92 -13.35 -23.14
CA GLN A 55 1.18 -13.30 -21.88
C GLN A 55 -0.16 -12.57 -22.04
N TRP A 56 -0.20 -11.51 -22.84
CA TRP A 56 -1.36 -10.66 -23.00
C TRP A 56 -1.96 -10.72 -24.41
N ALA A 57 -1.66 -11.77 -25.17
CA ALA A 57 -2.10 -12.00 -26.55
C ALA A 57 -3.61 -11.78 -26.74
N ARG A 58 -4.39 -12.25 -25.77
CA ARG A 58 -5.86 -12.21 -25.72
C ARG A 58 -6.46 -10.89 -25.21
N LEU A 59 -5.65 -9.96 -24.71
CA LEU A 59 -6.14 -8.65 -24.31
C LEU A 59 -6.42 -7.83 -25.57
N GLY A 60 -7.71 -7.61 -25.84
CA GLY A 60 -8.18 -6.84 -26.98
C GLY A 60 -8.39 -5.37 -26.66
N ASP A 61 -8.71 -4.59 -27.70
CA ASP A 61 -9.13 -3.21 -27.54
C ASP A 61 -10.42 -3.10 -26.70
N GLY A 62 -10.54 -2.02 -25.92
CA GLY A 62 -11.71 -1.76 -25.06
C GLY A 62 -11.80 -2.63 -23.80
N TYR A 63 -10.86 -3.54 -23.56
CA TYR A 63 -10.83 -4.33 -22.33
C TYR A 63 -10.49 -3.45 -21.13
N ARG A 64 -11.17 -3.73 -20.02
CA ARG A 64 -10.86 -3.08 -18.74
C ARG A 64 -9.68 -3.77 -18.09
N VAL A 65 -8.69 -2.97 -17.69
CA VAL A 65 -7.58 -3.36 -16.83
C VAL A 65 -7.48 -2.40 -15.65
N GLU A 66 -6.90 -2.85 -14.55
CA GLU A 66 -6.56 -2.00 -13.41
C GLU A 66 -5.06 -1.76 -13.43
N ALA A 67 -4.65 -0.50 -13.60
CA ALA A 67 -3.25 -0.09 -13.59
C ALA A 67 -2.84 0.37 -12.18
N ARG A 68 -1.75 -0.19 -11.67
CA ARG A 68 -1.10 0.20 -10.41
C ARG A 68 0.22 0.86 -10.72
N PHE A 69 0.35 2.13 -10.37
CA PHE A 69 1.58 2.89 -10.57
C PHE A 69 2.52 2.70 -9.38
N ILE A 70 3.72 2.22 -9.64
CA ILE A 70 4.75 2.05 -8.61
C ILE A 70 5.47 3.38 -8.46
N LEU A 71 5.20 4.08 -7.36
CA LEU A 71 5.80 5.39 -7.05
C LEU A 71 7.18 5.26 -6.43
N TRP A 72 7.39 4.18 -5.68
CA TRP A 72 8.63 3.87 -4.98
C TRP A 72 8.64 2.38 -4.63
N GLU A 73 9.83 1.79 -4.65
CA GLU A 73 10.09 0.42 -4.23
C GLU A 73 11.51 0.32 -3.66
N SER A 74 11.71 -0.58 -2.72
CA SER A 74 13.01 -0.92 -2.15
C SER A 74 12.99 -2.39 -1.70
N GLY A 75 14.11 -3.09 -1.83
CA GLY A 75 14.20 -4.53 -1.55
C GLY A 75 14.31 -4.88 -0.06
N ASP A 76 14.91 -4.01 0.74
CA ASP A 76 15.25 -4.28 2.14
C ASP A 76 14.67 -3.21 3.06
N VAL A 77 13.35 -3.27 3.30
CA VAL A 77 12.65 -2.32 4.18
C VAL A 77 11.80 -3.03 5.21
N LEU A 78 11.86 -2.55 6.46
CA LEU A 78 10.99 -3.03 7.52
C LEU A 78 9.63 -2.36 7.38
N LEU A 79 8.58 -3.16 7.19
CA LEU A 79 7.22 -2.65 7.07
C LEU A 79 6.42 -2.96 8.34
N ALA A 80 5.74 -1.94 8.85
CA ALA A 80 4.68 -2.10 9.84
C ALA A 80 3.31 -1.90 9.18
N PRO A 81 2.28 -2.70 9.53
CA PRO A 81 0.91 -2.44 9.10
C PRO A 81 0.47 -1.04 9.52
N ALA A 82 -0.13 -0.28 8.61
CA ALA A 82 -0.60 1.07 8.89
C ALA A 82 -1.64 1.08 10.03
N THR A 83 -2.35 -0.03 10.23
CA THR A 83 -3.34 -0.22 11.28
C THR A 83 -2.75 -0.42 12.68
N ALA A 84 -1.45 -0.69 12.82
CA ALA A 84 -0.76 -0.75 14.11
C ALA A 84 -0.23 0.61 14.58
N LEU A 85 -0.16 1.57 13.66
CA LEU A 85 0.49 2.86 13.87
C LEU A 85 -0.52 3.91 14.31
N PHE A 86 -0.15 4.72 15.29
CA PHE A 86 -0.99 5.81 15.79
C PHE A 86 -0.15 7.06 16.09
N PRO A 87 -0.75 8.27 16.02
CA PRO A 87 -0.07 9.49 16.43
C PRO A 87 0.39 9.40 17.89
N HIS A 88 1.65 9.73 18.16
CA HIS A 88 2.21 9.74 19.51
C HIS A 88 3.25 10.86 19.65
N GLY A 89 2.99 11.81 20.54
CA GLY A 89 3.77 13.06 20.61
C GLY A 89 3.76 13.80 19.28
N ASP A 90 4.93 14.23 18.81
CA ASP A 90 5.11 14.87 17.50
C ASP A 90 5.30 13.87 16.34
N GLY A 91 5.17 12.57 16.62
CA GLY A 91 5.48 11.51 15.67
C GLY A 91 4.49 10.35 15.72
N TRP A 92 5.04 9.14 15.60
CA TRP A 92 4.27 7.90 15.53
C TRP A 92 4.68 6.95 16.63
N GLY A 93 3.69 6.22 17.12
CA GLY A 93 3.87 5.14 18.07
C GLY A 93 3.32 3.83 17.52
N VAL A 94 3.79 2.75 18.11
CA VAL A 94 3.28 1.38 17.93
C VAL A 94 3.30 0.69 19.29
N PHE A 95 2.41 -0.27 19.50
CA PHE A 95 2.50 -1.18 20.64
C PHE A 95 3.15 -2.49 20.20
N VAL A 96 4.28 -2.83 20.81
CA VAL A 96 4.96 -4.12 20.64
C VAL A 96 4.41 -5.11 21.64
N ALA A 97 4.02 -6.29 21.17
CA ALA A 97 3.59 -7.37 22.04
C ALA A 97 4.82 -8.05 22.66
N GLY A 98 5.07 -7.76 23.93
CA GLY A 98 6.18 -8.33 24.69
C GLY A 98 5.99 -9.80 25.02
N GLU A 99 7.11 -10.49 25.29
CA GLU A 99 7.09 -11.89 25.75
C GLU A 99 6.48 -12.05 27.14
N ASP A 100 6.41 -10.96 27.90
CA ASP A 100 5.73 -10.84 29.20
C ASP A 100 4.20 -10.79 29.09
N GLY A 101 3.66 -10.79 27.87
CA GLY A 101 2.22 -10.65 27.63
C GLY A 101 1.71 -9.23 27.82
N LEU A 102 2.60 -8.23 27.83
CA LEU A 102 2.26 -6.82 27.93
C LEU A 102 2.44 -6.10 26.58
N ALA A 103 1.65 -5.06 26.36
CA ALA A 103 1.87 -4.12 25.27
C ALA A 103 2.89 -3.07 25.70
N HIS A 104 3.97 -2.93 24.92
CA HIS A 104 5.02 -1.94 25.15
C HIS A 104 4.92 -0.83 24.12
N LEU A 105 4.67 0.39 24.57
CA LEU A 105 4.63 1.56 23.71
C LEU A 105 6.03 1.85 23.18
N ARG A 106 6.16 1.97 21.86
CA ARG A 106 7.42 2.31 21.22
C ARG A 106 7.25 3.44 20.21
N PRO A 107 7.93 4.58 20.40
CA PRO A 107 8.06 5.59 19.36
C PRO A 107 8.77 5.01 18.14
N VAL A 108 8.28 5.32 16.94
CA VAL A 108 8.87 4.86 15.68
C VAL A 108 9.10 6.03 14.73
N ARG A 109 10.18 5.93 13.96
CA ARG A 109 10.45 6.86 12.86
C ARG A 109 10.03 6.19 11.55
N LEU A 110 9.09 6.81 10.85
CA LEU A 110 8.55 6.28 9.60
C LEU A 110 9.25 6.88 8.38
N GLY A 111 9.32 6.09 7.31
CA GLY A 111 9.74 6.50 5.98
C GLY A 111 8.56 6.60 5.01
N HIS A 112 8.65 5.91 3.88
CA HIS A 112 7.55 5.84 2.91
C HIS A 112 6.33 5.11 3.49
N ARG A 113 5.12 5.60 3.19
CA ARG A 113 3.87 4.97 3.64
C ARG A 113 2.77 5.03 2.62
N ASN A 114 1.86 4.07 2.70
CA ASN A 114 0.59 4.06 1.99
C ASN A 114 -0.54 3.67 2.96
N GLY A 115 -1.76 3.44 2.45
CA GLY A 115 -2.90 3.09 3.29
C GLY A 115 -2.86 1.70 3.93
N LEU A 116 -1.88 0.85 3.57
CA LEU A 116 -1.78 -0.53 4.04
C LEU A 116 -0.59 -0.71 5.01
N ALA A 117 0.55 -0.09 4.70
CA ALA A 117 1.78 -0.24 5.47
C ALA A 117 2.61 1.05 5.45
N ALA A 118 3.52 1.15 6.43
CA ALA A 118 4.56 2.15 6.46
C ALA A 118 5.92 1.49 6.66
N GLU A 119 6.93 2.04 5.99
CA GLU A 119 8.33 1.78 6.25
C GLU A 119 8.71 2.32 7.64
N VAL A 120 9.37 1.48 8.42
CA VAL A 120 9.89 1.80 9.74
C VAL A 120 11.41 1.91 9.64
N LEU A 121 11.91 3.13 9.83
CA LEU A 121 13.32 3.45 9.76
C LEU A 121 14.02 3.23 11.12
N GLU A 122 13.31 3.48 12.22
CA GLU A 122 13.78 3.27 13.59
C GLU A 122 12.64 2.88 14.52
N GLY A 123 12.98 2.19 15.61
CA GLY A 123 12.05 1.86 16.70
C GLY A 123 11.37 0.50 16.56
N LEU A 124 11.62 -0.27 15.51
CA LEU A 124 11.22 -1.68 15.43
C LEU A 124 12.32 -2.54 14.80
N GLN A 125 12.24 -3.84 15.05
CA GLN A 125 13.07 -4.87 14.47
C GLN A 125 12.22 -5.91 13.74
N ALA A 126 12.81 -6.56 12.74
CA ALA A 126 12.15 -7.64 12.03
C ALA A 126 11.82 -8.80 12.98
N GLY A 127 10.61 -9.34 12.87
CA GLY A 127 10.11 -10.44 13.70
C GLY A 127 9.38 -10.00 14.97
N GLU A 128 9.44 -8.72 15.35
CA GLU A 128 8.64 -8.20 16.46
C GLU A 128 7.15 -8.24 16.11
N LYS A 129 6.32 -8.61 17.09
CA LYS A 129 4.86 -8.62 16.96
C LYS A 129 4.31 -7.29 17.42
N VAL A 130 3.38 -6.73 16.65
CA VAL A 130 2.73 -5.46 16.97
C VAL A 130 1.23 -5.66 17.17
N VAL A 131 0.62 -4.79 18.00
CA VAL A 131 -0.82 -4.77 18.20
C VAL A 131 -1.48 -4.04 17.03
N LEU A 132 -2.41 -4.70 16.35
CA LEU A 132 -3.20 -4.10 15.26
C LEU A 132 -4.43 -3.40 15.83
N HIS A 133 -4.80 -2.27 15.24
CA HIS A 133 -5.97 -1.47 15.63
C HIS A 133 -6.04 -1.15 17.13
N PRO A 134 -4.96 -0.61 17.75
CA PRO A 134 -5.02 -0.22 19.15
C PRO A 134 -6.06 0.91 19.30
N ASP A 135 -7.01 0.70 20.20
CA ASP A 135 -7.92 1.76 20.63
C ASP A 135 -7.34 2.51 21.84
N THR A 136 -8.08 3.50 22.35
CA THR A 136 -7.63 4.32 23.48
C THR A 136 -7.56 3.57 24.81
N SER A 137 -8.00 2.31 24.88
CA SER A 137 -7.87 1.47 26.09
C SER A 137 -6.50 0.79 26.18
N VAL A 138 -5.76 0.70 25.06
CA VAL A 138 -4.41 0.14 25.05
C VAL A 138 -3.43 1.22 25.49
N SER A 139 -2.73 0.96 26.59
CA SER A 139 -1.67 1.79 27.12
C SER A 139 -0.43 0.96 27.40
N ASP A 140 0.70 1.64 27.63
CA ASP A 140 1.94 0.97 27.99
C ASP A 140 1.77 0.10 29.24
N GLY A 141 2.25 -1.14 29.17
CA GLY A 141 2.17 -2.12 30.25
C GLY A 141 0.81 -2.80 30.41
N VAL A 142 -0.16 -2.59 29.50
CA VAL A 142 -1.44 -3.29 29.57
C VAL A 142 -1.28 -4.76 29.17
N LEU A 143 -1.98 -5.65 29.87
CA LEU A 143 -2.06 -7.07 29.52
C LEU A 143 -2.74 -7.25 28.18
N ILE A 144 -2.13 -8.07 27.33
CA ILE A 144 -2.67 -8.46 26.03
C ILE A 144 -2.69 -9.97 25.90
N SER A 145 -3.55 -10.46 25.02
CA SER A 145 -3.58 -11.88 24.64
C SER A 145 -3.64 -12.00 23.13
N ALA A 146 -2.91 -12.95 22.58
CA ALA A 146 -2.97 -13.23 21.16
C ALA A 146 -4.19 -14.10 20.85
N GLU A 147 -5.13 -13.57 20.07
CA GLU A 147 -6.25 -14.36 19.53
C GLU A 147 -5.82 -15.03 18.22
N LYS A 148 -6.18 -16.31 18.06
CA LYS A 148 -5.95 -17.02 16.78
C LYS A 148 -6.99 -16.55 15.76
N PRO A 149 -6.62 -16.42 14.46
CA PRO A 149 -7.59 -16.10 13.42
C PRO A 149 -8.75 -17.09 13.43
N LYS A 150 -9.98 -16.59 13.39
CA LYS A 150 -11.17 -17.42 13.18
C LYS A 150 -11.28 -17.71 11.69
N VAL A 151 -11.35 -18.99 11.34
CA VAL A 151 -11.66 -19.42 9.97
C VAL A 151 -13.18 -19.36 9.82
N GLN A 152 -13.65 -18.67 8.79
CA GLN A 152 -15.03 -18.78 8.29
C GLN A 152 -15.07 -19.77 7.13
#